data_AF-A0A3C0DVH6-F1
#
_entry.id   AF-A0A3C0DVH6-F1
#
_cell.length_a   1.000
_cell.length_b   1.000
_cell.length_c   1.000
_cell.angle_alpha   90.00
_cell.angle_beta   90.00
_cell.angle_gamma   90.00
#
_symmetry.space_group_name_H-M   'P 1'
#
loop_
_entity.id
_entity.type
_entity.pdbx_description
1 polymer ?
#
loop_
_entity_poly.entity_id
_entity_poly.type
_entity_poly.pdbx_seq_one_letter_code
_entity_poly.pdbx_strand_id
1 'polypeptide(L)'
;LPLLTWSGMGDGHVFVPMLQRLLAAGSRRLQRDTVTDCGQVGAGDLQLEWISAENDQRGDLQTQAGVYRSGDRWLVVNRPTAEDEFDRVEDATVAKLFGTLPFQLFQAQRDDTVLQGEIWRMFLFLMLLALLIEAWLIRPSRVTEDSQPNPQPATT
;
A
#
# COMPACT_ATOMS: atom_id res chain seq x y z
N LEU A 1 -56.53 15.03 -13.23
CA LEU A 1 -55.58 14.15 -12.54
C LEU A 1 -55.41 12.90 -13.40
N PRO A 2 -54.18 12.45 -13.73
CA PRO A 2 -53.99 11.25 -14.54
C PRO A 2 -54.35 10.00 -13.73
N LEU A 3 -55.06 9.07 -14.36
CA LEU A 3 -55.58 7.84 -13.75
C LEU A 3 -54.49 6.76 -13.71
N LEU A 4 -54.40 5.99 -12.61
CA LEU A 4 -53.41 4.91 -12.43
C LEU A 4 -53.51 3.76 -13.46
N THR A 5 -54.55 3.75 -14.31
CA THR A 5 -54.80 2.74 -15.34
C THR A 5 -53.89 2.83 -16.56
N TRP A 6 -53.04 3.86 -16.65
CA TRP A 6 -52.10 4.07 -17.76
C TRP A 6 -50.75 3.36 -17.55
N SER A 7 -50.53 2.76 -16.39
CA SER A 7 -49.25 2.11 -16.08
C SER A 7 -49.45 0.61 -15.90
N GLY A 8 -49.41 -0.13 -17.02
CA GLY A 8 -49.20 -1.59 -17.03
C GLY A 8 -47.85 -2.02 -16.43
N MET A 9 -47.15 -1.10 -15.77
CA MET A 9 -45.95 -1.35 -14.98
C MET A 9 -46.25 -2.22 -13.75
N GLY A 10 -47.48 -2.18 -13.22
CA GLY A 10 -47.92 -3.04 -12.11
C GLY A 10 -48.15 -4.52 -12.51
N ASP A 11 -48.52 -4.79 -13.76
CA ASP A 11 -48.75 -6.14 -14.28
C ASP A 11 -47.46 -6.94 -14.53
N GLY A 12 -46.28 -6.32 -14.34
CA GLY A 12 -44.98 -6.99 -14.35
C GLY A 12 -44.50 -7.49 -15.72
N HIS A 13 -45.34 -7.48 -16.76
CA HIS A 13 -45.04 -8.01 -18.09
C HIS A 13 -43.85 -7.32 -18.78
N VAL A 14 -43.66 -6.03 -18.55
CA VAL A 14 -42.53 -5.26 -19.10
C VAL A 14 -41.38 -5.16 -18.09
N PHE A 15 -41.68 -5.21 -16.80
CA PHE A 15 -40.71 -5.05 -15.73
C PHE A 15 -39.73 -6.23 -15.65
N VAL A 16 -40.23 -7.46 -15.74
CA VAL A 16 -39.38 -8.66 -15.67
C VAL A 16 -38.38 -8.72 -16.84
N PRO A 17 -38.78 -8.56 -18.11
CA PRO A 17 -37.84 -8.51 -19.23
C PRO A 17 -36.87 -7.34 -19.16
N MET A 18 -37.30 -6.19 -18.62
CA MET A 18 -36.44 -5.02 -18.45
C MET A 18 -35.36 -5.30 -17.39
N LEU A 19 -35.72 -5.88 -16.25
CA LEU A 19 -34.78 -6.26 -15.21
C LEU A 19 -33.81 -7.35 -15.69
N GLN A 20 -34.31 -8.34 -16.43
CA GLN A 20 -33.46 -9.37 -17.05
C GLN A 20 -32.49 -8.78 -18.07
N ARG A 21 -32.94 -7.85 -18.91
CA ARG A 21 -32.06 -7.13 -19.85
C ARG A 21 -31.03 -6.28 -19.13
N LEU A 22 -31.41 -5.64 -18.03
CA LEU A 22 -30.52 -4.83 -17.21
C LEU A 22 -29.47 -5.71 -16.51
N LEU A 23 -29.88 -6.85 -15.96
CA LEU A 23 -28.98 -7.87 -15.41
C LEU A 23 -28.04 -8.44 -16.46
N ALA A 24 -28.54 -8.82 -17.64
CA ALA A 24 -27.72 -9.35 -18.72
C ALA A 24 -26.76 -8.31 -19.31
N ALA A 25 -27.16 -7.04 -19.40
CA ALA A 25 -26.29 -5.96 -19.84
C ALA A 25 -25.24 -5.60 -18.77
N GLY A 26 -25.64 -5.60 -17.49
CA GLY A 26 -24.74 -5.39 -16.35
C GLY A 26 -23.74 -6.52 -16.20
N SER A 27 -24.17 -7.78 -16.33
CA SER A 27 -23.28 -8.95 -16.24
C SER A 27 -22.28 -8.98 -17.38
N ARG A 28 -22.71 -8.67 -18.62
CA ARG A 28 -21.79 -8.56 -19.77
C ARG A 28 -20.73 -7.50 -19.59
N ARG A 29 -21.03 -6.41 -18.87
CA ARG A 29 -20.05 -5.37 -18.57
C ARG A 29 -19.07 -5.80 -17.48
N LEU A 30 -19.56 -6.48 -16.44
CA LEU A 30 -18.74 -6.89 -15.30
C LEU A 30 -17.91 -8.17 -15.56
N GLN A 31 -18.39 -9.10 -16.39
CA GLN A 31 -17.69 -10.34 -16.72
C GLN A 31 -16.56 -10.16 -17.73
N ARG A 32 -16.41 -8.98 -18.34
CA ARG A 32 -15.37 -8.72 -19.35
C ARG A 32 -13.99 -8.48 -18.75
N ASP A 33 -13.96 -8.05 -17.50
CA ASP A 33 -12.74 -7.75 -16.77
C ASP A 33 -12.58 -8.83 -15.70
N THR A 34 -11.62 -9.73 -15.92
CA THR A 34 -11.31 -10.80 -14.96
C THR A 34 -9.97 -10.49 -14.30
N VAL A 35 -9.87 -10.74 -13.00
CA VAL A 35 -8.61 -10.62 -12.23
C VAL A 35 -8.25 -12.01 -11.74
N THR A 36 -7.03 -12.46 -12.01
CA THR A 36 -6.51 -13.77 -11.61
C THR A 36 -5.07 -13.65 -11.15
N ASP A 37 -4.55 -14.68 -10.48
CA ASP A 37 -3.12 -14.77 -10.18
C ASP A 37 -2.39 -15.60 -11.26
N CYS A 38 -1.08 -15.36 -11.43
CA CYS A 38 -0.25 -16.15 -12.35
C CYS A 38 -0.41 -17.65 -12.06
N GLY A 39 -0.58 -18.44 -13.12
CA GLY A 39 -0.73 -19.90 -13.00
C GLY A 39 -2.11 -20.40 -12.56
N GLN A 40 -3.04 -19.53 -12.13
CA GLN A 40 -4.43 -19.89 -11.83
C GLN A 40 -5.42 -19.53 -12.94
N VAL A 41 -4.92 -19.19 -14.12
CA VAL A 41 -5.76 -18.91 -15.30
C VAL A 41 -6.46 -20.19 -15.75
N GLY A 42 -7.78 -20.14 -15.87
CA GLY A 42 -8.58 -21.29 -16.31
C GLY A 42 -8.19 -21.80 -17.70
N ALA A 43 -8.31 -23.12 -17.92
CA ALA A 43 -7.90 -23.77 -19.18
C ALA A 43 -8.57 -23.19 -20.44
N GLY A 44 -9.80 -22.64 -20.31
CA GLY A 44 -10.48 -21.95 -21.41
C GLY A 44 -9.88 -20.59 -21.76
N ASP A 45 -9.30 -19.88 -20.78
CA ASP A 45 -8.62 -18.60 -21.03
C ASP A 45 -7.21 -18.80 -21.57
N LEU A 46 -6.51 -19.86 -21.19
CA LEU A 46 -5.19 -20.19 -21.75
C LEU A 46 -5.20 -20.51 -23.26
N GLN A 47 -6.34 -20.88 -23.83
CA GLN A 47 -6.50 -21.14 -25.26
C GLN A 47 -6.60 -19.87 -26.11
N LEU A 48 -6.87 -18.72 -25.47
CA LEU A 48 -6.98 -17.45 -26.15
C LEU A 48 -5.59 -16.83 -26.37
N GLU A 49 -5.47 -16.08 -27.45
CA GLU A 49 -4.28 -15.27 -27.68
C GLU A 49 -4.40 -13.97 -26.86
N TRP A 50 -3.57 -13.87 -25.82
CA TRP A 50 -3.51 -12.73 -24.94
C TRP A 50 -2.34 -11.83 -25.31
N ILE A 51 -2.66 -10.56 -25.55
CA ILE A 51 -1.69 -9.52 -25.91
C ILE A 51 -1.52 -8.64 -24.68
N SER A 52 -0.29 -8.46 -24.21
CA SER A 52 -0.01 -7.54 -23.11
C SER A 52 -0.31 -6.12 -23.55
N ALA A 53 -1.03 -5.38 -22.70
CA ALA A 53 -1.37 -3.99 -22.94
C ALA A 53 -0.12 -3.06 -22.91
N GLU A 54 1.00 -3.55 -22.39
CA GLU A 54 2.21 -2.77 -22.10
C GLU A 54 3.15 -2.73 -23.30
N ASN A 55 3.33 -3.88 -23.94
CA ASN A 55 4.32 -4.07 -24.99
C ASN A 55 3.69 -4.58 -26.31
N ASP A 56 2.37 -4.77 -26.35
CA ASP A 56 1.58 -5.29 -27.48
C ASP A 56 2.14 -6.64 -28.02
N GLN A 57 2.84 -7.39 -27.16
CA GLN A 57 3.38 -8.71 -27.46
C GLN A 57 2.51 -9.79 -26.81
N ARG A 58 2.58 -11.00 -27.38
CA ARG A 58 1.99 -12.18 -26.78
C ARG A 58 2.72 -12.48 -25.46
N GLY A 59 2.01 -12.38 -24.35
CA GLY A 59 2.58 -12.69 -23.04
C GLY A 59 2.12 -14.04 -22.51
N ASP A 60 2.93 -14.59 -21.62
CA ASP A 60 2.64 -15.86 -20.96
C ASP A 60 1.98 -15.62 -19.60
N LEU A 61 0.68 -15.83 -19.53
CA LEU A 61 -0.13 -15.62 -18.33
C LEU A 61 0.24 -16.55 -17.16
N GLN A 62 1.02 -17.61 -17.40
CA GLN A 62 1.45 -18.51 -16.33
C GLN A 62 2.66 -17.99 -15.57
N THR A 63 3.52 -17.20 -16.23
CA THR A 63 4.80 -16.77 -15.69
C THR A 63 4.92 -15.26 -15.54
N GLN A 64 4.12 -14.50 -16.27
CA GLN A 64 4.19 -13.04 -16.32
C GLN A 64 2.93 -12.43 -15.69
N ALA A 65 3.17 -11.61 -14.66
CA ALA A 65 2.14 -10.72 -14.14
C ALA A 65 2.02 -9.50 -15.06
N GLY A 66 0.80 -8.99 -15.25
CA GLY A 66 0.54 -7.89 -16.16
C GLY A 66 -0.93 -7.76 -16.55
N VAL A 67 -1.21 -6.77 -17.38
CA VAL A 67 -2.55 -6.55 -17.94
C VAL A 67 -2.58 -7.04 -19.38
N TYR A 68 -3.52 -7.92 -19.68
CA TYR A 68 -3.66 -8.57 -20.97
C TYR A 68 -5.03 -8.30 -21.59
N ARG A 69 -5.07 -8.19 -22.92
CA ARG A 69 -6.29 -8.11 -23.71
C ARG A 69 -6.40 -9.26 -24.69
N SER A 70 -7.61 -9.75 -24.90
CA SER A 70 -7.95 -10.68 -25.98
C SER A 70 -9.30 -10.29 -26.57
N GLY A 71 -9.28 -9.63 -27.72
CA GLY A 71 -10.48 -9.03 -28.34
C GLY A 71 -11.13 -7.98 -27.42
N ASP A 72 -12.37 -8.25 -27.00
CA ASP A 72 -13.16 -7.39 -26.09
C ASP A 72 -12.97 -7.71 -24.59
N ARG A 73 -12.06 -8.63 -24.26
CA ARG A 73 -11.83 -9.11 -22.88
C ARG A 73 -10.55 -8.55 -22.31
N TRP A 74 -10.59 -8.22 -21.03
CA TRP A 74 -9.44 -7.79 -20.24
C TRP A 74 -9.16 -8.79 -19.12
N LEU A 75 -7.89 -9.12 -18.94
CA LEU A 75 -7.42 -10.02 -17.90
C LEU A 75 -6.26 -9.35 -17.18
N VAL A 76 -6.40 -9.18 -15.87
CA VAL A 76 -5.33 -8.70 -15.00
C VAL A 76 -4.76 -9.91 -14.28
N VAL A 77 -3.47 -10.17 -14.50
CA VAL A 77 -2.75 -11.26 -13.86
C VAL A 77 -1.82 -10.69 -12.80
N ASN A 78 -2.06 -11.02 -11.53
CA ASN A 78 -1.22 -10.60 -10.42
C ASN A 78 -0.18 -11.68 -10.07
N ARG A 79 0.94 -11.25 -9.49
CA ARG A 79 1.89 -12.17 -8.86
C ARG A 79 1.20 -12.85 -7.67
N PRO A 80 1.21 -14.19 -7.58
CA PRO A 80 0.58 -14.90 -6.48
C PRO A 80 1.20 -14.50 -5.15
N THR A 81 0.38 -14.42 -4.11
CA THR A 81 0.82 -14.06 -2.75
C THR A 81 1.88 -15.01 -2.20
N ALA A 82 1.89 -16.27 -2.63
CA ALA A 82 2.91 -17.26 -2.29
C ALA A 82 4.32 -16.88 -2.77
N GLU A 83 4.46 -16.07 -3.83
CA GLU A 83 5.79 -15.57 -4.27
C GLU A 83 6.26 -14.38 -3.43
N ASP A 84 5.37 -13.70 -2.71
CA ASP A 84 5.70 -12.60 -1.79
C ASP A 84 6.02 -13.11 -0.38
N GLU A 85 5.67 -14.37 -0.10
CA GLU A 85 5.95 -15.04 1.15
C GLU A 85 7.40 -15.57 1.12
N PHE A 86 8.29 -14.85 1.81
CA PHE A 86 9.65 -15.32 2.08
C PHE A 86 9.61 -16.45 3.10
N ASP A 87 9.19 -17.64 2.68
CA ASP A 87 9.27 -18.82 3.53
C ASP A 87 10.75 -19.11 3.82
N ARG A 88 11.10 -19.05 5.10
CA ARG A 88 12.47 -19.23 5.56
C ARG A 88 12.70 -20.72 5.76
N VAL A 89 13.37 -21.32 4.79
CA VAL A 89 13.84 -22.69 4.90
C VAL A 89 14.93 -22.75 5.98
N GLU A 90 14.76 -23.66 6.94
CA GLU A 90 15.72 -23.87 8.02
C GLU A 90 17.10 -24.29 7.48
N ASP A 91 18.18 -23.75 8.04
CA ASP A 91 19.57 -23.95 7.58
C ASP A 91 19.92 -25.44 7.45
N ALA A 92 19.39 -26.29 8.33
CA ALA A 92 19.59 -27.73 8.30
C ALA A 92 19.00 -28.41 7.05
N THR A 93 17.92 -27.85 6.50
CA THR A 93 17.27 -28.31 5.26
C THR A 93 18.02 -27.81 4.04
N VAL A 94 18.50 -26.56 4.07
CA VAL A 94 19.36 -26.00 3.01
C VAL A 94 20.67 -26.79 2.90
N ALA A 95 21.32 -27.11 4.02
CA ALA A 95 22.54 -27.91 4.04
C ALA A 95 22.36 -29.31 3.44
N LYS A 96 21.18 -29.93 3.63
CA LYS A 96 20.86 -31.23 3.01
C LYS A 96 20.58 -31.11 1.51
N LEU A 97 19.94 -30.03 1.07
CA LEU A 97 19.63 -29.77 -0.35
C LEU A 97 20.89 -29.50 -1.18
N PHE A 98 21.83 -28.73 -0.63
CA PHE A 98 23.05 -28.33 -1.33
C PHE A 98 24.25 -29.25 -1.04
N GLY A 99 24.16 -30.16 -0.07
CA GLY A 99 25.16 -31.19 0.18
C GLY A 99 26.57 -30.61 0.37
N THR A 100 27.46 -30.85 -0.62
CA THR A 100 28.86 -30.40 -0.64
C THR A 100 29.11 -29.14 -1.49
N LEU A 101 28.08 -28.46 -2.00
CA LEU A 101 28.26 -27.23 -2.76
C LEU A 101 28.56 -26.05 -1.83
N PRO A 102 29.49 -25.14 -2.20
CA PRO A 102 29.67 -23.90 -1.48
C PRO A 102 28.45 -23.01 -1.73
N PHE A 103 27.64 -22.77 -0.70
CA PHE A 103 26.54 -21.81 -0.74
C PHE A 103 26.73 -20.76 0.36
N GLN A 104 26.33 -19.53 0.07
CA GLN A 104 26.39 -18.42 1.01
C GLN A 104 24.95 -18.04 1.36
N LEU A 105 24.50 -18.39 2.56
CA LEU A 105 23.22 -17.95 3.09
C LEU A 105 23.31 -16.47 3.43
N PHE A 106 22.56 -15.63 2.71
CA PHE A 106 22.27 -14.28 3.16
C PHE A 106 21.24 -14.35 4.28
N GLN A 107 21.69 -14.71 5.48
CA GLN A 107 20.93 -14.42 6.68
C GLN A 107 20.90 -12.91 6.79
N ALA A 108 19.77 -12.30 6.45
CA ALA A 108 19.43 -10.95 6.89
C ALA A 108 19.30 -11.00 8.41
N GLN A 109 20.44 -11.05 9.08
CA GLN A 109 20.58 -10.94 10.52
C GLN A 109 20.06 -9.55 10.86
N ARG A 110 18.85 -9.54 11.42
CA ARG A 110 18.11 -8.33 11.78
C ARG A 110 18.70 -7.69 13.04
N ASP A 111 20.02 -7.62 13.14
CA ASP A 111 20.72 -6.89 14.22
C ASP A 111 20.65 -5.38 13.96
N ASP A 112 20.45 -4.97 12.71
CA ASP A 112 20.35 -3.56 12.31
C ASP A 112 19.18 -2.82 12.99
N THR A 113 18.07 -3.51 13.29
CA THR A 113 16.95 -2.89 14.03
C THR A 113 17.31 -2.54 15.48
N VAL A 114 18.24 -3.28 16.09
CA VAL A 114 18.67 -3.02 17.47
C VAL A 114 19.64 -1.84 17.49
N LEU A 115 20.61 -1.80 16.56
CA LEU A 115 21.56 -0.68 16.45
C LEU A 115 20.86 0.62 16.01
N GLN A 116 19.93 0.57 15.06
CA GLN A 116 19.23 1.75 14.54
C GLN A 116 18.29 2.36 15.60
N GLY A 117 17.69 1.53 16.47
CA GLY A 117 16.91 2.01 17.61
C GLY A 117 17.75 2.66 18.71
N GLU A 118 19.00 2.23 18.89
CA GLU A 118 19.88 2.71 19.96
C GLU A 118 20.51 4.07 19.64
N ILE A 119 20.99 4.28 18.40
CA ILE A 119 21.52 5.59 17.96
C ILE A 119 20.44 6.68 18.06
N TRP A 120 19.21 6.37 17.67
CA TRP A 120 18.11 7.34 17.69
C TRP A 120 17.78 7.83 19.10
N ARG A 121 17.78 6.92 20.08
CA ARG A 121 17.58 7.28 21.50
C ARG A 121 18.68 8.22 22.00
N MET A 122 19.94 7.94 21.68
CA MET A 122 21.06 8.80 22.08
C MET A 122 20.96 10.19 21.46
N PHE A 123 20.55 10.30 20.19
CA PHE A 123 20.32 11.57 19.52
C PHE A 123 19.18 12.38 20.17
N LEU A 124 18.06 11.73 20.49
CA LEU A 124 16.95 12.36 21.19
C LEU A 124 17.35 12.88 22.58
N PHE A 125 18.12 12.10 23.34
CA PHE A 125 18.63 12.54 24.64
C PHE A 125 19.55 13.75 24.53
N LEU A 126 20.44 13.78 23.52
CA LEU A 126 21.34 14.91 23.29
C LEU A 126 20.57 16.17 22.88
N MET A 127 19.55 16.04 22.03
CA MET A 127 18.68 17.15 21.64
C MET A 127 17.89 17.70 22.84
N LEU A 128 17.33 16.81 23.67
CA LEU A 128 16.64 17.20 24.90
C LEU A 128 17.58 17.97 25.84
N LEU A 129 18.81 17.49 26.01
CA LEU A 129 19.81 18.16 26.84
C LEU A 129 20.15 19.56 26.29
N ALA A 130 20.33 19.70 24.98
CA ALA A 130 20.57 20.98 24.34
C ALA A 130 19.41 21.96 24.58
N LEU A 131 18.16 21.51 24.45
CA LEU A 131 16.97 22.33 24.72
C LEU A 131 16.89 22.79 26.17
N LEU A 132 17.27 21.94 27.14
CA LEU A 132 17.32 22.32 28.55
C LEU A 132 18.40 23.38 28.83
N ILE A 133 19.57 23.24 28.20
CA ILE A 133 20.66 24.21 28.30
C ILE A 133 20.24 25.56 27.72
N GLU A 134 19.65 25.56 26.53
CA GLU A 134 19.12 26.76 25.88
C GLU A 134 18.04 27.43 26.75
N ALA A 135 17.09 26.65 27.27
CA ALA A 135 16.05 27.18 28.17
C ALA A 135 16.64 27.79 29.46
N TRP A 136 17.75 27.26 29.96
CA TRP A 136 18.46 27.83 31.11
C TRP A 136 19.19 29.13 30.73
N LEU A 137 19.84 29.16 29.57
CA LEU A 137 20.61 30.30 29.07
C LEU A 137 19.73 31.49 28.67
N ILE A 138 18.53 31.24 28.16
CA ILE A 138 17.56 32.26 27.75
C ILE A 138 16.93 32.97 28.96
N ARG A 139 17.11 32.48 30.20
CA ARG A 139 16.56 33.18 31.36
C ARG A 139 17.17 34.58 31.46
N PRO A 140 16.36 35.66 31.33
CA PRO A 140 16.87 37.00 31.52
C PRO A 140 17.31 37.11 32.98
N SER A 141 18.59 37.43 33.20
CA SER A 141 19.04 37.96 34.49
C SER A 141 18.10 39.09 34.84
N ARG A 142 17.40 38.98 35.97
CA ARG A 142 16.57 40.08 36.47
C ARG A 142 17.51 41.27 36.66
N VAL A 143 17.51 42.19 35.69
CA VAL A 143 18.07 43.51 35.87
C VAL A 143 17.19 44.12 36.95
N THR A 144 17.72 44.14 38.17
CA THR A 144 17.19 44.95 39.26
C THR A 144 17.29 46.38 38.76
N GLU A 145 16.19 46.87 38.22
CA GLU A 145 16.00 48.27 37.90
C GLU A 145 15.77 49.01 39.21
N ASP A 146 16.85 49.21 39.98
CA ASP A 146 16.89 50.19 41.07
C ASP A 146 16.93 51.59 40.42
N SER A 147 15.79 51.98 39.87
CA SER A 147 15.51 53.35 39.47
C SER A 147 14.99 54.13 40.68
N GLN A 148 15.76 55.15 41.06
CA GLN A 148 15.48 56.33 41.89
C GLN A 148 15.94 56.33 43.35
N PRO A 149 16.73 57.38 43.68
CA PRO A 149 16.26 58.35 44.67
C PRO A 149 16.20 59.78 44.11
N ASN A 150 14.96 60.30 44.13
CA ASN A 150 14.43 61.63 44.46
C ASN A 150 15.41 62.80 44.81
N PRO A 151 15.01 64.08 44.56
CA PRO A 151 15.88 65.24 44.40
C PRO A 151 16.43 65.78 45.73
N GLN A 152 17.62 66.39 45.63
CA GLN A 152 18.29 67.10 46.71
C GLN A 152 17.54 68.40 47.08
N PRO A 153 17.28 68.67 48.38
CA PRO A 153 16.74 69.94 48.85
C PRO A 153 17.85 71.00 49.03
N ALA A 154 17.42 72.26 48.91
CA ALA A 154 18.22 73.46 49.12
C ALA A 154 18.70 73.63 50.58
N THR A 155 19.91 74.21 50.74
CA THR A 155 20.41 74.82 51.99
C THR A 155 21.38 75.94 51.59
N THR A 156 20.95 77.21 51.74
CA THR A 156 21.34 78.19 52.78
C THR A 156 22.61 78.96 52.42
#